data_AF-A0AB35HRC2-F1
#
_entry.id   AF-A0AB35HRC2-F1
#
_cell.length_a   1.000
_cell.length_b   1.000
_cell.length_c   1.000
_cell.angle_alpha   90.00
_cell.angle_beta   90.00
_cell.angle_gamma   90.00
#
_symmetry.space_group_name_H-M   'P 1'
#
loop_
_entity.id
_entity.type
_entity.pdbx_description
1 polymer ?
#
loop_
_entity_poly.entity_id
_entity_poly.type
_entity_poly.pdbx_seq_one_letter_code
_entity_poly.pdbx_strand_id
1 'polypeptide(L)'
;MNNLSWVLLVIIAFLIAYIFIEREETKHYKKAFKEERERSVKSFDQNIYLQGKVNEYSHLNSNGPLSNNNVNHPNHYQGDIETIDYIKDKLTTEEFRGFVKGNILKYISRESLKNGDEDLKKSHWYLNKLIEVLE
;
A
#
# COMPACT_ATOMS: atom_id res chain seq x y z
N MET A 1 -3.75 35.01 51.93
CA MET A 1 -3.39 34.11 50.81
C MET A 1 -1.88 34.20 50.63
N ASN A 2 -1.17 33.09 50.78
CA ASN A 2 0.30 33.08 50.88
C ASN A 2 0.90 32.98 49.47
N ASN A 3 2.08 33.59 49.25
CA ASN A 3 2.79 33.57 47.96
C ASN A 3 2.97 32.15 47.38
N LEU A 4 3.11 31.15 48.26
CA LEU A 4 3.21 29.74 47.89
C LEU A 4 1.96 29.20 47.18
N SER A 5 0.76 29.69 47.54
CA SER A 5 -0.50 29.27 46.92
C SER A 5 -0.65 29.80 45.49
N TRP A 6 -0.12 30.99 45.19
CA TRP A 6 -0.16 31.55 43.84
C TRP A 6 0.82 30.86 42.91
N VAL A 7 2.02 30.54 43.39
CA VAL A 7 3.03 29.78 42.63
C VAL A 7 2.47 28.39 42.26
N LEU A 8 1.79 27.71 43.18
CA LEU A 8 1.20 26.40 42.91
C LEU A 8 0.10 26.46 41.83
N LEU A 9 -0.76 27.49 41.86
CA LEU A 9 -1.81 27.67 40.86
C LEU A 9 -1.24 27.94 39.45
N VAL A 10 -0.14 28.70 39.37
CA VAL A 10 0.54 28.98 38.11
C VAL A 10 1.15 27.68 37.54
N ILE A 11 1.81 26.87 38.35
CA ILE A 11 2.38 25.59 37.91
C ILE A 11 1.28 24.63 37.42
N ILE A 12 0.16 24.54 38.14
CA ILE A 12 -0.99 23.71 37.73
C ILE A 12 -1.55 24.19 36.38
N ALA A 13 -1.68 25.50 36.16
CA ALA A 13 -2.15 26.04 34.89
C ALA A 13 -1.21 25.68 33.72
N PHE A 14 0.12 25.74 33.92
CA PHE A 14 1.09 25.34 32.90
C PHE A 14 1.07 23.83 32.61
N LEU A 15 0.90 22.99 33.63
CA LEU A 15 0.77 21.54 33.44
C LEU A 15 -0.50 21.15 32.68
N ILE A 16 -1.63 21.80 32.96
CA ILE A 16 -2.88 21.60 32.23
C ILE A 16 -2.72 22.04 30.77
N ALA A 17 -2.07 23.18 30.51
CA ALA A 17 -1.79 23.64 29.16
C ALA A 17 -0.88 22.68 28.40
N TYR A 18 0.17 22.17 29.03
CA TYR A 18 1.08 21.19 28.44
C TYR A 18 0.37 19.89 28.05
N ILE A 19 -0.43 19.31 28.97
CA ILE A 19 -1.22 18.09 28.70
C ILE A 19 -2.24 18.33 27.56
N PHE A 20 -2.82 19.52 27.47
CA PHE A 20 -3.76 19.86 26.42
C PHE A 20 -3.08 19.96 25.03
N ILE A 21 -1.91 20.59 24.96
CA ILE A 21 -1.11 20.72 23.74
C ILE A 21 -0.69 19.34 23.22
N GLU A 22 -0.16 18.48 24.10
CA GLU A 22 0.28 17.13 23.73
C GLU A 22 -0.91 16.25 23.28
N ARG A 23 -2.10 16.48 23.83
CA ARG A 23 -3.35 15.83 23.37
C ARG A 23 -3.81 16.30 21.98
N GLU A 24 -3.53 17.53 21.58
CA GLU A 24 -3.89 18.03 20.24
C GLU A 24 -2.94 17.47 19.16
N GLU A 25 -1.64 17.47 19.41
CA GLU A 25 -0.65 16.91 18.48
C GLU A 25 -0.88 15.41 18.22
N THR A 26 -1.17 14.65 19.28
CA THR A 26 -1.45 13.22 19.15
C THR A 26 -2.74 12.92 18.38
N LYS A 27 -3.76 13.78 18.43
CA LYS A 27 -4.96 13.65 17.59
C LYS A 27 -4.63 13.90 16.11
N HIS A 28 -3.84 14.94 15.83
CA HIS A 28 -3.44 15.26 14.47
C HIS A 28 -2.64 14.12 13.84
N TYR A 29 -1.65 13.57 14.55
CA TYR A 29 -0.86 12.44 14.09
C TYR A 29 -1.72 11.20 13.80
N LYS A 30 -2.62 10.85 14.73
CA LYS A 30 -3.52 9.70 14.56
C LYS A 30 -4.49 9.90 13.38
N LYS A 31 -4.97 11.12 13.16
CA LYS A 31 -5.83 11.46 12.02
C LYS A 31 -5.07 11.37 10.70
N ALA A 32 -3.89 11.98 10.59
CA ALA A 32 -3.06 11.93 9.40
C ALA A 32 -2.70 10.48 9.03
N PHE A 33 -2.31 9.67 10.01
CA PHE A 33 -2.00 8.25 9.80
C PHE A 33 -3.24 7.46 9.34
N LYS A 34 -4.42 7.72 9.93
CA LYS A 34 -5.68 7.09 9.50
C LYS A 34 -6.05 7.46 8.07
N GLU A 35 -5.93 8.73 7.71
CA GLU A 35 -6.20 9.22 6.35
C GLU A 35 -5.23 8.64 5.32
N GLU A 36 -3.95 8.51 5.67
CA GLU A 36 -2.94 7.89 4.82
C GLU A 36 -3.22 6.39 4.61
N ARG A 37 -3.58 5.68 5.68
CA ARG A 37 -4.04 4.28 5.58
C ARG A 37 -5.28 4.15 4.70
N GLU A 38 -6.29 5.00 4.89
CA GLU A 38 -7.51 4.98 4.07
C GLU A 38 -7.24 5.30 2.60
N ARG A 39 -6.31 6.22 2.31
CA ARG A 39 -5.89 6.56 0.95
C ARG A 39 -5.19 5.38 0.27
N SER A 40 -4.30 4.70 1.00
CA SER A 40 -3.61 3.51 0.53
C SER A 40 -4.58 2.36 0.27
N VAL A 41 -5.53 2.11 1.18
CA VAL A 41 -6.58 1.08 1.01
C VAL A 41 -7.46 1.39 -0.20
N LYS A 42 -7.92 2.64 -0.37
CA LYS A 42 -8.72 3.03 -1.54
C LYS A 42 -7.97 2.86 -2.86
N SER A 43 -6.69 3.26 -2.91
CA SER A 43 -5.86 3.08 -4.11
C SER A 43 -5.66 1.60 -4.43
N PHE A 44 -5.49 0.77 -3.40
CA PHE A 44 -5.33 -0.67 -3.53
C PHE A 44 -6.62 -1.36 -3.99
N ASP A 45 -7.78 -1.04 -3.40
CA ASP A 45 -9.10 -1.54 -3.83
C ASP A 45 -9.39 -1.15 -5.29
N GLN A 46 -9.05 0.08 -5.67
CA GLN A 46 -9.21 0.55 -7.04
C GLN A 46 -8.32 -0.21 -8.02
N ASN A 47 -7.06 -0.49 -7.66
CA ASN A 47 -6.17 -1.29 -8.48
C ASN A 47 -6.65 -2.74 -8.61
N ILE A 48 -7.20 -3.34 -7.55
CA ILE A 48 -7.83 -4.67 -7.62
C ILE A 48 -9.04 -4.65 -8.55
N TYR A 49 -9.91 -3.65 -8.44
CA TYR A 49 -11.09 -3.51 -9.29
C TYR A 49 -10.70 -3.36 -10.77
N LEU A 50 -9.72 -2.50 -11.06
CA LEU A 50 -9.21 -2.30 -12.42
C LEU A 50 -8.55 -3.57 -12.96
N GLN A 51 -7.76 -4.28 -12.16
CA GLN A 51 -7.21 -5.58 -12.56
C GLN A 51 -8.31 -6.61 -12.86
N GLY A 52 -9.36 -6.65 -12.04
CA GLY A 52 -10.54 -7.49 -12.27
C GLY A 52 -11.25 -7.16 -13.59
N LYS A 53 -11.46 -5.86 -13.88
CA LYS A 53 -12.05 -5.39 -15.13
C LYS A 53 -11.19 -5.70 -16.35
N VAL A 54 -9.88 -5.46 -16.29
CA VAL A 54 -8.94 -5.80 -17.38
C VAL A 54 -9.01 -7.30 -17.71
N ASN A 55 -9.02 -8.15 -16.68
CA ASN A 55 -9.15 -9.59 -16.87
C ASN A 55 -10.53 -9.95 -17.48
N GLU A 56 -11.62 -9.34 -17.03
CA GLU A 56 -12.97 -9.53 -17.58
C GLU A 56 -13.06 -9.15 -19.08
N TYR A 57 -12.45 -8.03 -19.49
CA TYR A 57 -12.43 -7.61 -20.90
C TYR A 57 -11.51 -8.46 -21.78
N SER A 58 -10.44 -9.02 -21.22
CA SER A 58 -9.52 -9.89 -21.97
C SER A 58 -10.18 -11.20 -22.43
N HIS A 59 -11.17 -11.72 -21.69
CA HIS A 59 -11.91 -12.93 -22.04
C HIS A 59 -13.01 -12.73 -23.11
N LEU A 60 -13.43 -11.48 -23.37
CA LEU A 60 -14.47 -11.16 -24.35
C LEU A 60 -13.92 -10.91 -25.77
N ASN A 61 -12.60 -10.80 -25.93
CA ASN A 61 -11.96 -10.41 -27.18
C ASN A 61 -11.43 -11.58 -28.03
N SER A 62 -11.81 -12.83 -27.73
CA SER A 62 -11.26 -14.02 -28.40
C SER A 62 -11.96 -14.43 -29.72
N ASN A 63 -12.94 -13.68 -30.24
CA ASN A 63 -13.78 -14.14 -31.36
C ASN A 63 -13.95 -13.12 -32.52
N GLY A 64 -12.88 -12.56 -33.09
CA GLY A 64 -12.97 -11.71 -34.29
C GLY A 64 -11.69 -11.67 -35.14
N PRO A 65 -11.78 -11.62 -36.49
CA PRO A 65 -10.62 -11.73 -37.35
C PRO A 65 -9.81 -10.43 -37.40
N LEU A 66 -8.49 -10.59 -37.24
CA LEU A 66 -7.38 -9.65 -37.35
C LEU A 66 -7.68 -8.31 -38.05
N SER A 67 -7.75 -7.23 -37.26
CA SER A 67 -7.42 -5.88 -37.73
C SER A 67 -6.36 -5.27 -36.81
N ASN A 68 -5.28 -4.78 -37.44
CA ASN A 68 -4.15 -4.13 -36.81
C ASN A 68 -4.60 -3.05 -35.82
N ASN A 69 -4.32 -3.28 -34.53
CA ASN A 69 -4.33 -2.22 -33.52
C ASN A 69 -3.08 -2.36 -32.65
N ASN A 70 -2.12 -1.48 -32.93
CA ASN A 70 -0.78 -1.38 -32.36
C ASN A 70 -0.74 -0.98 -30.86
N VAL A 71 -1.81 -1.27 -30.12
CA VAL A 71 -2.02 -0.90 -28.72
C VAL A 71 -2.22 -2.14 -27.83
N ASN A 72 -2.68 -3.27 -28.39
CA ASN A 72 -2.97 -4.48 -27.61
C ASN A 72 -1.92 -5.59 -27.72
N HIS A 73 -0.93 -5.44 -28.59
CA HIS A 73 0.17 -6.40 -28.73
C HIS A 73 1.48 -5.67 -29.04
N PRO A 74 2.21 -5.17 -28.03
CA PRO A 74 3.63 -4.89 -28.23
C PRO A 74 4.32 -6.23 -28.54
N ASN A 75 4.97 -6.26 -29.70
CA ASN A 75 5.51 -7.45 -30.38
C ASN A 75 6.77 -8.04 -29.71
N HIS A 76 6.95 -7.92 -28.38
CA HIS A 76 8.24 -8.22 -27.75
C HIS A 76 8.21 -8.56 -26.24
N TYR A 77 7.43 -9.56 -25.83
CA TYR A 77 7.88 -10.46 -24.73
C TYR A 77 8.49 -11.71 -25.39
N GLN A 78 9.65 -11.51 -26.01
CA GLN A 78 10.51 -12.58 -26.51
C GLN A 78 11.77 -12.60 -25.65
N GLY A 79 11.62 -13.07 -24.42
CA GLY A 79 12.70 -13.26 -23.46
C GLY A 79 12.14 -13.82 -22.15
N ASP A 80 12.92 -14.68 -21.49
CA ASP A 80 12.63 -15.35 -20.21
C ASP A 80 12.58 -14.37 -19.01
N ILE A 81 11.95 -13.20 -19.17
CA ILE A 81 11.91 -12.14 -18.16
C ILE A 81 10.59 -12.24 -17.40
N GLU A 82 10.67 -12.45 -16.10
CA GLU A 82 9.48 -12.47 -15.23
C GLU A 82 8.83 -11.08 -15.22
N THR A 83 7.49 -11.02 -15.20
CA THR A 83 6.75 -9.74 -15.18
C THR A 83 7.16 -8.82 -14.03
N ILE A 84 7.60 -9.40 -12.90
CA ILE A 84 8.09 -8.63 -11.76
C ILE A 84 9.41 -7.89 -12.07
N ASP A 85 10.29 -8.47 -12.88
CA ASP A 85 11.57 -7.87 -13.26
C ASP A 85 11.34 -6.71 -14.23
N TYR A 86 10.40 -6.88 -15.17
CA TYR A 86 9.96 -5.78 -16.02
C TYR A 86 9.36 -4.62 -15.20
N ILE A 87 8.54 -4.92 -14.18
CA ILE A 87 7.98 -3.89 -13.29
C ILE A 87 9.09 -3.22 -12.48
N LYS A 88 10.08 -3.98 -11.98
CA LYS A 88 11.23 -3.47 -11.24
C LYS A 88 12.02 -2.46 -12.08
N ASP A 89 12.26 -2.77 -13.35
CA ASP A 89 12.99 -1.88 -14.28
C ASP A 89 12.25 -0.57 -14.61
N LYS A 90 10.92 -0.53 -14.39
CA LYS A 90 10.08 0.64 -14.68
C LYS A 90 9.79 1.51 -13.48
N LEU A 91 10.13 1.07 -12.27
CA LEU A 91 9.84 1.78 -11.03
C LEU A 91 11.14 2.24 -10.37
N THR A 92 11.07 3.33 -9.61
CA THR A 92 12.15 3.65 -8.66
C THR A 92 12.22 2.57 -7.58
N THR A 93 13.35 2.45 -6.89
CA THR A 93 13.53 1.48 -5.81
C THR A 93 12.46 1.60 -4.74
N GLU A 94 12.09 2.82 -4.33
CA GLU A 94 11.05 3.03 -3.32
C GLU A 94 9.65 2.67 -3.82
N GLU A 95 9.32 2.97 -5.08
CA GLU A 95 8.05 2.56 -5.69
C GLU A 95 7.96 1.03 -5.81
N PHE A 96 9.04 0.37 -6.22
CA PHE A 96 9.09 -1.10 -6.29
C PHE A 96 8.94 -1.74 -4.90
N ARG A 97 9.60 -1.18 -3.87
CA ARG A 97 9.40 -1.62 -2.47
C ARG A 97 7.96 -1.45 -2.04
N GLY A 98 7.31 -0.33 -2.40
CA GLY A 98 5.88 -0.10 -2.15
C GLY A 98 4.98 -1.13 -2.84
N PHE A 99 5.24 -1.41 -4.12
CA PHE A 99 4.53 -2.42 -4.90
C PHE A 99 4.62 -3.82 -4.29
N VAL A 100 5.82 -4.24 -3.89
CA VAL A 100 6.05 -5.55 -3.27
C VAL A 100 5.33 -5.64 -1.91
N LYS A 101 5.44 -4.60 -1.06
CA LYS A 101 4.72 -4.52 0.22
C LYS A 101 3.19 -4.60 0.05
N GLY A 102 2.65 -3.95 -0.96
CA GLY A 102 1.23 -4.03 -1.30
C GLY A 102 0.79 -5.45 -1.66
N ASN A 103 1.61 -6.19 -2.41
CA ASN A 103 1.31 -7.58 -2.74
C ASN A 103 1.40 -8.51 -1.52
N ILE A 104 2.38 -8.31 -0.63
CA ILE A 104 2.45 -9.04 0.65
C ILE A 104 1.15 -8.84 1.44
N LEU A 105 0.72 -7.59 1.62
CA LEU A 105 -0.51 -7.26 2.34
C LEU A 105 -1.74 -7.86 1.67
N LYS A 106 -1.82 -7.81 0.33
CA LYS A 106 -2.89 -8.43 -0.47
C LYS A 106 -3.10 -9.90 -0.13
N TYR A 107 -2.01 -10.65 -0.08
CA TYR A 107 -2.09 -12.09 0.08
C TYR A 107 -2.32 -12.48 1.54
N ILE A 108 -1.71 -11.77 2.50
CA ILE A 108 -2.02 -11.96 3.92
C ILE A 108 -3.51 -11.68 4.19
N SER A 109 -4.07 -10.60 3.66
CA SER A 109 -5.48 -10.26 3.90
C SER A 109 -6.48 -11.21 3.24
N ARG A 110 -6.07 -11.94 2.21
CA ARG A 110 -6.91 -12.89 1.46
C ARG A 110 -6.81 -14.33 1.92
N GLU A 111 -5.82 -14.67 2.74
CA GLU A 111 -5.58 -16.04 3.18
C GLU A 111 -6.84 -16.67 3.78
N SER A 112 -7.43 -16.03 4.80
CA SER A 112 -8.65 -16.52 5.45
C SER A 112 -9.93 -16.44 4.60
N LEU A 113 -9.88 -15.83 3.41
CA LEU A 113 -11.06 -15.53 2.57
C LEU A 113 -11.08 -16.27 1.25
N LYS A 114 -9.93 -16.70 0.72
CA LYS A 114 -9.84 -17.21 -0.66
C LYS A 114 -9.01 -18.47 -0.80
N ASN A 115 -7.69 -18.37 -0.69
CA ASN A 115 -6.79 -19.45 -1.10
C ASN A 115 -5.99 -20.06 0.07
N GLY A 116 -6.26 -19.65 1.32
CA GLY A 116 -5.58 -20.18 2.50
C GLY A 116 -4.06 -20.05 2.41
N ASP A 117 -3.38 -21.14 2.74
CA ASP A 117 -1.92 -21.28 2.74
C ASP A 117 -1.25 -20.92 1.40
N GLU A 118 -1.94 -21.03 0.26
CA GLU A 118 -1.36 -20.65 -1.03
C GLU A 118 -1.10 -19.15 -1.11
N ASP A 119 -2.00 -18.33 -0.55
CA ASP A 119 -1.77 -16.89 -0.47
C ASP A 119 -0.62 -16.58 0.53
N LEU A 120 -0.44 -17.34 1.62
CA LEU A 120 0.75 -17.20 2.48
C LEU A 120 2.04 -17.49 1.75
N LYS A 121 2.09 -18.55 0.92
CA LYS A 121 3.25 -18.88 0.10
C LYS A 121 3.56 -17.77 -0.91
N LYS A 122 2.54 -17.17 -1.53
CA LYS A 122 2.71 -16.01 -2.42
C LYS A 122 3.25 -14.79 -1.65
N SER A 123 2.70 -14.51 -0.48
CA SER A 123 3.20 -13.45 0.40
C SER A 123 4.68 -13.64 0.74
N HIS A 124 5.06 -14.86 1.11
CA HIS A 124 6.44 -15.22 1.41
C HIS A 124 7.38 -15.04 0.21
N TRP A 125 6.93 -15.41 -1.00
CA TRP A 125 7.70 -15.17 -2.22
C TRP A 125 7.96 -13.67 -2.47
N TYR A 126 6.95 -12.82 -2.30
CA TYR A 126 7.13 -11.37 -2.39
C TYR A 126 8.01 -10.81 -1.27
N LEU A 127 7.96 -11.39 -0.06
CA LEU A 127 8.85 -11.01 1.03
C LEU A 127 10.31 -11.29 0.68
N ASN A 128 10.62 -12.45 0.11
CA ASN A 128 11.97 -12.77 -0.36
C ASN A 128 12.44 -11.77 -1.42
N LYS A 129 11.58 -11.43 -2.39
CA LYS A 129 11.89 -10.40 -3.39
C LYS A 129 12.15 -9.03 -2.78
N LEU A 130 11.48 -8.68 -1.68
CA LEU A 130 11.74 -7.42 -0.98
C LEU A 130 13.12 -7.41 -0.31
N ILE A 131 13.54 -8.55 0.26
CA ILE A 131 14.85 -8.72 0.88
C ILE A 131 15.96 -8.62 -0.19
N GLU A 132 15.79 -9.28 -1.33
CA GLU A 132 16.73 -9.20 -2.48
C GLU A 132 16.94 -7.77 -3.01
N VAL A 133 16.01 -6.83 -2.77
CA VAL A 133 16.15 -5.42 -3.17
C VAL A 133 16.89 -4.60 -2.13
N LEU A 134 16.93 -5.06 -0.88
CA LEU A 134 17.56 -4.38 0.25
C LEU A 134 19.04 -4.73 0.42
N GLU A 135 19.45 -5.89 -0.09
CA GLU A 135 20.84 -6.35 -0.17
C GLU A 135 21.56 -5.77 -1.39
#